data_AF-A0AAP4FG70-F1
#
_entry.id   AF-A0AAP4FG70-F1
#
_cell.length_a   1.000
_cell.length_b   1.000
_cell.length_c   1.000
_cell.angle_alpha   90.00
_cell.angle_beta   90.00
_cell.angle_gamma   90.00
#
_symmetry.space_group_name_H-M   'P 1'
#
loop_
_entity.id
_entity.type
_entity.pdbx_description
1 polymer ?
#
loop_
_entity_poly.entity_id
_entity_poly.type
_entity_poly.pdbx_seq_one_letter_code
_entity_poly.pdbx_strand_id
1 'polypeptide(L)'
;MKHGTRLVAGLSAFGLAAAFLTGCGSKDPDQALCDDATAVLEKAGASNTQELDQKLANDPAKLAEVGKGLREAADKNKDSEHAAPVDLAGRMLEVAAKASGDPGQMDPETMQELTKLNQEASSPEIDKSAKELTEKCPAFVSSK
;
A
#
# COMPACT_ATOMS: atom_id res chain seq x y z
N MET A 1 -19.36 -10.71 -53.35
CA MET A 1 -18.33 -10.07 -52.52
C MET A 1 -18.49 -10.60 -51.10
N LYS A 2 -17.42 -11.18 -50.55
CA LYS A 2 -17.40 -12.02 -49.34
C LYS A 2 -17.37 -11.18 -48.04
N HIS A 3 -17.84 -11.81 -46.97
CA HIS A 3 -18.07 -11.34 -45.60
C HIS A 3 -16.91 -10.63 -44.91
N GLY A 4 -17.23 -9.85 -43.89
CA GLY A 4 -16.28 -9.55 -42.82
C GLY A 4 -16.64 -8.37 -41.92
N THR A 5 -17.80 -8.39 -41.27
CA THR A 5 -18.11 -7.49 -40.14
C THR A 5 -17.09 -7.77 -39.04
N ARG A 6 -16.12 -6.87 -38.84
CA ARG A 6 -15.18 -6.96 -37.72
C ARG A 6 -15.92 -6.56 -36.44
N LEU A 7 -16.32 -7.58 -35.68
CA LEU A 7 -16.59 -7.50 -34.25
C LEU A 7 -15.33 -6.97 -33.55
N VAL A 8 -15.33 -5.69 -33.18
CA VAL A 8 -14.52 -5.24 -32.05
C VAL A 8 -15.32 -5.57 -30.80
N ALA A 9 -15.30 -6.85 -30.44
CA ALA A 9 -15.58 -7.27 -29.07
C ALA A 9 -14.37 -6.82 -28.23
N GLY A 10 -14.39 -5.55 -27.83
CA GLY A 10 -13.50 -5.01 -26.81
C GLY A 10 -13.82 -5.69 -25.49
N LEU A 11 -13.17 -6.82 -25.28
CA LEU A 11 -13.08 -7.54 -24.02
C LEU A 11 -12.50 -6.59 -22.97
N SER A 12 -13.34 -6.12 -22.05
CA SER A 12 -13.03 -5.88 -20.62
C SER A 12 -14.15 -5.03 -20.00
N ALA A 13 -15.32 -5.64 -19.86
CA ALA A 13 -16.21 -5.28 -18.77
C ALA A 13 -15.53 -5.73 -17.46
N PHE A 14 -14.61 -4.92 -16.94
CA PHE A 14 -14.28 -4.95 -15.51
C PHE A 14 -15.45 -4.28 -14.78
N GLY A 15 -16.55 -5.02 -14.72
CA GLY A 15 -17.60 -4.82 -13.75
C GLY A 15 -17.08 -5.24 -12.38
N LEU A 16 -16.43 -4.32 -11.69
CA LEU A 16 -16.35 -4.30 -10.23
C LEU A 16 -16.94 -2.97 -9.75
N ALA A 17 -18.13 -2.64 -10.25
CA ALA A 17 -18.98 -1.69 -9.54
C ALA A 17 -19.62 -2.42 -8.36
N ALA A 18 -19.55 -1.78 -7.20
CA ALA A 18 -20.42 -1.99 -6.04
C ALA A 18 -20.20 -3.23 -5.16
N ALA A 19 -19.04 -3.30 -4.51
CA ALA A 19 -19.00 -3.75 -3.11
C ALA A 19 -19.32 -2.61 -2.10
N PHE A 20 -19.79 -1.44 -2.59
CA PHE A 20 -20.45 -0.40 -1.78
C PHE A 20 -21.89 -0.80 -1.38
N LEU A 21 -22.10 -2.06 -0.99
CA LEU A 21 -23.38 -2.59 -0.49
C LEU A 21 -23.28 -2.95 1.00
N THR A 22 -22.70 -2.07 1.81
CA THR A 22 -22.86 -2.09 3.27
C THR A 22 -23.00 -0.65 3.79
N GLY A 23 -24.25 -0.25 4.03
CA GLY A 23 -24.60 0.73 5.08
C GLY A 23 -24.40 2.22 4.76
N CYS A 24 -25.49 2.95 4.58
CA CYS A 24 -25.53 4.37 4.89
C CYS A 24 -25.22 4.59 6.38
N GLY A 25 -24.13 5.30 6.67
CA GLY A 25 -23.73 5.73 8.01
C GLY A 25 -22.21 5.80 8.07
N SER A 26 -21.66 7.00 8.25
CA SER A 26 -20.25 7.32 8.55
C SER A 26 -19.23 6.27 8.10
N LYS A 27 -18.60 6.48 6.93
CA LYS A 27 -17.54 5.60 6.39
C LYS A 27 -16.56 5.24 7.52
N ASP A 28 -16.52 3.95 7.88
CA ASP A 28 -15.66 3.45 8.94
C ASP A 28 -14.20 3.86 8.65
N PRO A 29 -13.48 4.43 9.62
CA PRO A 29 -12.14 4.96 9.37
C PRO A 29 -11.16 3.89 8.89
N ASP A 30 -11.34 2.62 9.25
CA ASP A 30 -10.50 1.52 8.75
C ASP A 30 -10.78 1.25 7.27
N GLN A 31 -12.04 1.34 6.85
CA GLN A 31 -12.42 1.15 5.45
C GLN A 31 -11.93 2.32 4.58
N ALA A 32 -11.99 3.55 5.10
CA ALA A 32 -11.44 4.72 4.41
C ALA A 32 -9.90 4.63 4.28
N LEU A 33 -9.22 4.19 5.34
CA LEU A 33 -7.79 3.91 5.31
C LEU A 33 -7.44 2.83 4.27
N CYS A 34 -8.20 1.74 4.24
CA CYS A 34 -8.00 0.66 3.27
C CYS A 34 -8.16 1.15 1.82
N ASP A 35 -9.23 1.90 1.53
CA ASP A 35 -9.47 2.47 0.19
C ASP A 35 -8.35 3.41 -0.23
N ASP A 36 -7.94 4.34 0.65
CA ASP A 36 -6.90 5.32 0.35
C ASP A 36 -5.53 4.64 0.16
N ALA A 37 -5.18 3.67 1.01
CA ALA A 37 -3.92 2.95 0.88
C ALA A 37 -3.89 2.04 -0.36
N THR A 38 -5.01 1.38 -0.69
CA THR A 38 -5.14 0.60 -1.93
C THR A 38 -4.93 1.47 -3.15
N ALA A 39 -5.51 2.67 -3.18
CA ALA A 39 -5.33 3.61 -4.28
C ALA A 39 -3.87 4.05 -4.45
N VAL A 40 -3.08 4.10 -3.37
CA VAL A 40 -1.63 4.35 -3.44
C VAL A 40 -0.90 3.20 -4.13
N LEU A 41 -1.21 1.96 -3.75
CA LEU A 41 -0.62 0.75 -4.37
C LEU A 41 -0.97 0.66 -5.86
N GLU A 42 -2.24 0.90 -6.21
CA GLU A 42 -2.72 0.87 -7.60
C GLU A 42 -2.04 1.94 -8.47
N LYS A 43 -1.81 3.15 -7.93
CA LYS A 43 -1.04 4.21 -8.63
C LYS A 43 0.40 3.79 -8.90
N ALA A 44 0.99 3.01 -8.00
CA ALA A 44 2.29 2.39 -8.24
C ALA A 44 2.23 1.20 -9.22
N GLY A 45 1.04 0.86 -9.71
CA GLY A 45 0.79 -0.23 -10.64
C GLY A 45 0.86 -1.58 -9.96
N ALA A 46 0.67 -1.67 -8.64
CA ALA A 46 0.63 -2.90 -7.88
C ALA A 46 -0.77 -3.13 -7.31
N SER A 47 -1.27 -4.34 -7.43
CA SER A 47 -2.59 -4.70 -6.89
C SER A 47 -2.51 -5.10 -5.40
N ASN A 48 -1.29 -5.32 -4.90
CA ASN A 48 -0.98 -5.69 -3.52
C ASN A 48 0.49 -5.35 -3.20
N THR A 49 0.86 -5.50 -1.92
CA THR A 49 2.21 -5.21 -1.41
C THR A 49 3.32 -6.14 -1.96
N GLN A 50 3.01 -7.37 -2.35
CA GLN A 50 4.00 -8.30 -2.91
C GLN A 50 4.38 -7.94 -4.37
N GLU A 51 3.40 -7.58 -5.20
CA GLU A 51 3.67 -7.04 -6.54
C GLU A 51 4.42 -5.72 -6.46
N LEU A 52 4.12 -4.94 -5.42
CA LEU A 52 4.80 -3.69 -5.15
C LEU A 52 6.30 -3.93 -4.92
N ASP A 53 6.67 -4.86 -4.04
CA ASP A 53 8.09 -5.19 -3.76
C ASP A 53 8.86 -5.57 -5.03
N GLN A 54 8.27 -6.38 -5.91
CA GLN A 54 8.91 -6.79 -7.17
C GLN A 54 9.09 -5.61 -8.14
N LYS A 55 8.11 -4.69 -8.18
CA LYS A 55 8.12 -3.53 -9.08
C LYS A 55 8.97 -2.38 -8.56
N LEU A 56 9.14 -2.28 -7.25
CA LEU A 56 9.84 -1.20 -6.57
C LEU A 56 11.30 -1.52 -6.25
N ALA A 57 11.73 -2.79 -6.33
CA ALA A 57 13.07 -3.25 -5.98
C ALA A 57 14.24 -2.49 -6.65
N ASN A 58 13.99 -1.73 -7.72
CA ASN A 58 15.01 -0.93 -8.40
C ASN A 58 14.58 0.53 -8.70
N ASP A 59 13.48 1.01 -8.10
CA ASP A 59 12.95 2.35 -8.34
C ASP A 59 12.75 3.12 -7.02
N PRO A 60 13.79 3.81 -6.53
CA PRO A 60 13.70 4.54 -5.28
C PRO A 60 12.80 5.76 -5.33
N ALA A 61 12.65 6.40 -6.49
CA ALA A 61 11.71 7.50 -6.63
C ALA A 61 10.28 7.00 -6.37
N LYS A 62 9.96 5.82 -6.91
CA LYS A 62 8.66 5.18 -6.74
C LYS A 62 8.47 4.59 -5.34
N LEU A 63 9.52 4.06 -4.70
CA LEU A 63 9.50 3.70 -3.28
C LEU A 63 9.15 4.92 -2.40
N ALA A 64 9.79 6.07 -2.65
CA ALA A 64 9.52 7.29 -1.91
C ALA A 64 8.09 7.80 -2.14
N GLU A 65 7.59 7.74 -3.38
CA GLU A 65 6.23 8.16 -3.71
C GLU A 65 5.18 7.29 -3.02
N VAL A 66 5.36 5.97 -3.04
CA VAL A 66 4.46 5.03 -2.36
C VAL A 66 4.53 5.21 -0.86
N GLY A 67 5.74 5.34 -0.31
CA GLY A 67 5.94 5.60 1.11
C GLY A 67 5.19 6.84 1.57
N LYS A 68 5.36 7.95 0.85
CA LYS A 68 4.64 9.21 1.09
C LYS A 68 3.12 9.04 0.98
N GLY A 69 2.64 8.33 -0.05
CA GLY A 69 1.21 8.09 -0.24
C GLY A 69 0.57 7.30 0.91
N LEU A 70 1.27 6.28 1.44
CA LEU A 70 0.79 5.52 2.60
C LEU A 70 0.73 6.38 3.87
N ARG A 71 1.75 7.23 4.10
CA ARG A 71 1.74 8.17 5.23
C ARG A 71 0.60 9.18 5.13
N GLU A 72 0.35 9.71 3.93
CA GLU A 72 -0.79 10.61 3.69
C GLU A 72 -2.14 9.90 3.91
N ALA A 73 -2.26 8.64 3.49
CA ALA A 73 -3.46 7.84 3.76
C ALA A 73 -3.66 7.61 5.27
N ALA A 74 -2.59 7.33 6.01
CA ALA A 74 -2.62 7.18 7.46
C ALA A 74 -2.99 8.48 8.18
N ASP A 75 -2.38 9.61 7.82
CA ASP A 75 -2.68 10.92 8.43
C ASP A 75 -4.12 11.37 8.16
N LYS A 76 -4.59 11.17 6.92
CA LYS A 76 -5.97 11.46 6.52
C LYS A 76 -6.99 10.62 7.30
N ASN A 77 -6.61 9.39 7.68
CA ASN A 77 -7.47 8.43 8.38
C ASN A 77 -6.94 8.11 9.78
N LYS A 78 -6.33 9.08 10.47
CA LYS A 78 -5.68 8.90 11.78
C LYS A 78 -6.59 8.42 12.92
N ASP A 79 -7.90 8.51 12.71
CA ASP A 79 -8.91 8.02 13.65
C ASP A 79 -9.13 6.50 13.52
N SER A 80 -8.52 5.86 12.52
CA SER A 80 -8.46 4.39 12.39
C SER A 80 -7.51 3.79 13.42
N GLU A 81 -7.92 2.68 14.03
CA GLU A 81 -7.05 1.90 14.92
C GLU A 81 -5.84 1.30 14.17
N HIS A 82 -5.89 1.29 12.83
CA HIS A 82 -4.88 0.73 11.95
C HIS A 82 -4.06 1.78 11.18
N ALA A 83 -4.21 3.07 11.49
CA ALA A 83 -3.42 4.12 10.84
C ALA A 83 -1.91 3.97 11.13
N ALA A 84 -1.54 3.57 12.36
CA ALA A 84 -0.15 3.43 12.79
C ALA A 84 0.67 2.41 11.94
N PRO A 85 0.22 1.17 11.69
CA PRO A 85 0.96 0.26 10.82
C PRO A 85 1.07 0.75 9.37
N VAL A 86 0.09 1.51 8.86
CA VAL A 86 0.15 2.07 7.50
C VAL A 86 1.16 3.22 7.41
N ASP A 87 1.18 4.14 8.39
CA ASP A 87 2.21 5.19 8.47
C ASP A 87 3.60 4.57 8.60
N LEU A 88 3.74 3.55 9.46
CA LEU A 88 5.01 2.86 9.65
C LEU A 88 5.52 2.22 8.37
N ALA A 89 4.65 1.52 7.63
CA ALA A 89 4.99 0.97 6.32
C ALA A 89 5.44 2.07 5.35
N GLY A 90 4.75 3.20 5.35
CA GLY A 90 5.11 4.36 4.53
C GLY A 90 6.49 4.92 4.87
N ARG A 91 6.79 5.11 6.16
CA ARG A 91 8.12 5.57 6.65
C ARG A 91 9.22 4.57 6.29
N MET A 92 8.97 3.27 6.40
CA MET A 92 9.93 2.24 6.01
C MET A 92 10.26 2.30 4.52
N LEU A 93 9.27 2.51 3.65
CA LEU A 93 9.50 2.66 2.21
C LEU A 93 10.26 3.95 1.87
N GLU A 94 9.99 5.07 2.55
CA GLU A 94 10.75 6.31 2.38
C GLU A 94 12.22 6.13 2.80
N VAL A 95 12.48 5.42 3.91
CA VAL A 95 13.83 5.11 4.35
C VAL A 95 14.51 4.12 3.39
N ALA A 96 13.78 3.11 2.90
CA ALA A 96 14.26 2.19 1.88
C ALA A 96 14.63 2.93 0.57
N ALA A 97 13.85 3.95 0.20
CA ALA A 97 14.16 4.79 -0.95
C ALA A 97 15.46 5.57 -0.77
N LYS A 98 15.73 6.13 0.42
CA LYS A 98 17.02 6.76 0.76
C LYS A 98 18.17 5.75 0.76
N ALA A 99 17.87 4.52 1.18
CA ALA A 99 18.79 3.40 1.31
C ALA A 99 19.13 2.69 -0.01
N SER A 100 18.36 2.92 -1.08
CA SER A 100 18.48 2.27 -2.40
C SER A 100 19.80 2.47 -3.16
N GLY A 101 20.79 3.10 -2.52
CA GLY A 101 22.19 3.06 -2.92
C GLY A 101 22.92 1.82 -2.40
N ASP A 102 24.24 1.84 -2.50
CA ASP A 102 25.09 0.78 -1.96
C ASP A 102 24.90 0.67 -0.43
N PRO A 103 24.54 -0.48 0.16
CA PRO A 103 24.34 -0.61 1.60
C PRO A 103 25.57 -0.26 2.44
N GLY A 104 26.78 -0.26 1.84
CA GLY A 104 28.01 0.26 2.45
C GLY A 104 28.14 1.79 2.46
N GLN A 105 27.23 2.50 1.81
CA GLN A 105 27.20 3.97 1.68
C GLN A 105 25.97 4.61 2.36
N MET A 106 25.16 3.81 3.07
CA MET A 106 24.05 4.34 3.85
C MET A 106 24.59 5.25 4.96
N ASP A 107 24.08 6.48 5.03
CA ASP A 107 24.49 7.39 6.07
C ASP A 107 24.02 6.89 7.45
N PRO A 108 24.72 7.26 8.55
CA PRO A 108 24.38 6.81 9.89
C PRO A 108 22.96 7.19 10.35
N GLU A 109 22.40 8.30 9.84
CA GLU A 109 21.06 8.75 10.21
C GLU A 109 20.00 7.85 9.59
N THR A 110 20.12 7.53 8.30
CA THR A 110 19.24 6.57 7.60
C THR A 110 19.31 5.19 8.26
N MET A 111 20.49 4.72 8.64
CA MET A 111 20.65 3.44 9.35
C MET A 111 20.01 3.44 10.73
N GLN A 112 20.14 4.55 11.48
CA GLN A 112 19.50 4.70 12.78
C GLN A 112 17.97 4.79 12.65
N GLU A 113 17.48 5.51 11.64
CA GLU A 113 16.05 5.64 11.33
C GLU A 113 15.46 4.27 10.99
N LEU A 114 16.11 3.50 10.12
CA LEU A 114 15.70 2.13 9.78
C LEU A 114 15.67 1.21 11.01
N THR A 115 16.67 1.32 11.88
CA THR A 115 16.73 0.52 13.13
C THR A 115 15.55 0.84 14.05
N LYS A 116 15.19 2.12 14.21
CA LYS A 116 14.05 2.54 15.02
C LYS A 116 12.73 2.05 14.41
N LEU A 117 12.57 2.18 13.10
CA LEU A 117 11.38 1.69 12.39
C LEU A 117 11.22 0.17 12.54
N ASN A 118 12.31 -0.58 12.42
CA ASN A 118 12.28 -2.04 12.63
C ASN A 118 11.91 -2.43 14.06
N GLN A 119 12.35 -1.66 15.06
CA GLN A 119 11.95 -1.88 16.46
C GLN A 119 10.46 -1.59 16.66
N GLU A 120 9.95 -0.51 16.06
CA GLU A 120 8.54 -0.15 16.08
C GLU A 120 7.68 -1.23 15.40
N ALA A 121 8.12 -1.72 14.24
CA ALA A 121 7.47 -2.79 13.49
C ALA A 121 7.46 -4.14 14.24
N SER A 122 8.45 -4.36 15.09
CA SER A 122 8.55 -5.57 15.93
C SER A 122 7.70 -5.48 17.20
N SER A 123 7.03 -4.35 17.45
CA SER A 123 6.18 -4.21 18.62
C SER A 123 4.93 -5.11 18.49
N PRO A 124 4.49 -5.78 19.57
CA PRO A 124 3.31 -6.64 19.52
C PRO A 124 2.02 -5.90 19.14
N GLU A 125 1.94 -4.61 19.46
CA GLU A 125 0.81 -3.74 19.15
C GLU A 125 0.70 -3.50 17.64
N ILE A 126 1.82 -3.16 16.98
CA ILE A 126 1.88 -2.99 15.54
C ILE A 126 1.64 -4.32 14.82
N ASP A 127 2.24 -5.43 15.26
CA ASP A 127 2.02 -6.76 14.65
C ASP A 127 0.54 -7.17 14.72
N LYS A 128 -0.10 -6.96 15.87
CA LYS A 128 -1.53 -7.24 16.04
C LYS A 128 -2.38 -6.36 15.14
N SER A 129 -2.15 -5.05 15.16
CA SER A 129 -2.92 -4.10 14.34
C SER A 129 -2.71 -4.34 12.84
N ALA A 130 -1.49 -4.72 12.42
CA ALA A 130 -1.20 -5.05 11.03
C ALA A 130 -1.95 -6.32 10.60
N LYS A 131 -2.00 -7.36 11.45
CA LYS A 131 -2.80 -8.57 11.17
C LYS A 131 -4.28 -8.26 11.00
N GLU A 132 -4.86 -7.50 11.93
CA GLU A 132 -6.27 -7.09 11.85
C GLU A 132 -6.54 -6.24 10.59
N LEU A 133 -5.62 -5.34 10.23
CA LEU A 133 -5.69 -4.60 8.98
C LEU A 133 -5.66 -5.52 7.76
N THR A 134 -4.79 -6.53 7.72
CA THR A 134 -4.72 -7.47 6.59
C THR A 134 -5.99 -8.33 6.47
N GLU A 135 -6.65 -8.66 7.57
CA GLU A 135 -7.94 -9.37 7.54
C GLU A 135 -9.07 -8.50 7.00
N LYS A 136 -9.05 -7.20 7.30
CA LYS A 136 -10.06 -6.23 6.87
C LYS A 136 -9.79 -5.66 5.47
N CYS A 137 -8.53 -5.61 5.04
CA CYS A 137 -8.11 -4.92 3.82
C CYS A 137 -7.40 -5.88 2.84
N PRO A 138 -8.09 -6.33 1.78
CA PRO A 138 -7.55 -7.27 0.80
C PRO A 138 -6.25 -6.83 0.12
N ALA A 139 -6.03 -5.52 -0.02
CA ALA A 139 -4.83 -4.97 -0.65
C ALA A 139 -3.54 -5.23 0.15
N PHE A 140 -3.67 -5.49 1.45
CA PHE A 140 -2.56 -5.87 2.34
C PHE A 140 -2.48 -7.38 2.57
N VAL A 141 -3.41 -8.18 2.05
CA VAL A 141 -3.34 -9.64 2.16
C VAL A 141 -2.18 -10.16 1.32
N SER A 142 -1.15 -10.70 1.99
CA SER A 142 -0.17 -11.55 1.32
C SER A 142 -0.91 -12.82 0.87
N SER A 143 -1.14 -12.98 -0.42
CA SER A 143 -1.75 -14.20 -0.96
C SER A 143 -0.83 -15.37 -0.67
N LYS A 144 -1.40 -16.45 -0.09
CA LYS A 144 -0.70 -17.69 0.26
C LYS A 144 0.18 -18.26 -0.84
#